data_AF-A0A426FTG5-F1
#
_entry.id   AF-A0A426FTG5-F1
#
_cell.length_a   1.000
_cell.length_b   1.000
_cell.length_c   1.000
_cell.angle_alpha   90.00
_cell.angle_beta   90.00
_cell.angle_gamma   90.00
#
_symmetry.space_group_name_H-M   'P 1'
#
loop_
_entity.id
_entity.type
_entity.pdbx_description
1 polymer ?
#
loop_
_entity_poly.entity_id
_entity_poly.type
_entity_poly.pdbx_seq_one_letter_code
_entity_poly.pdbx_strand_id
1 'polypeptide(L)'
;MSPTWALQHHPAGNLLYKELYAEESKQMMAMKERFVREGRQQGQEEGRLDGRQQTLMELLAERFGPLDAAVSQRVTTASLDELRHWTRQILTARTLDDVFRLQ
;
A
#
# COMPACT_ATOMS: atom_id res chain seq x y z
N MET A 1 7.47 -13.17 34.34
CA MET A 1 6.46 -14.03 34.99
C MET A 1 5.25 -13.18 35.25
N SER A 2 4.11 -13.46 34.61
CA SER A 2 2.86 -12.74 34.86
C SER A 2 1.84 -13.74 35.43
N PRO A 3 1.19 -13.48 36.59
CA PRO A 3 0.31 -14.46 37.21
C PRO A 3 -1.08 -14.54 36.55
N THR A 4 -1.68 -15.71 36.73
CA THR A 4 -2.57 -16.44 35.81
C THR A 4 -4.06 -16.09 35.85
N TRP A 5 -4.49 -15.03 36.52
CA TRP A 5 -5.91 -14.75 36.68
C TRP A 5 -6.12 -13.29 37.10
N ALA A 6 -6.29 -12.42 36.11
CA ALA A 6 -7.03 -11.18 36.34
C ALA A 6 -8.34 -11.56 37.04
N LEU A 7 -8.47 -11.23 38.34
CA LEU A 7 -9.67 -11.38 39.17
C LEU A 7 -10.91 -11.02 38.35
N GLN A 8 -11.61 -12.07 37.90
CA GLN A 8 -13.00 -12.11 37.47
C GLN A 8 -13.69 -10.74 37.42
N HIS A 9 -13.70 -10.12 36.23
CA HIS A 9 -14.66 -9.09 35.78
C HIS A 9 -15.36 -8.26 36.88
N HIS A 10 -14.62 -7.41 37.62
CA HIS A 10 -15.18 -6.37 38.49
C HIS A 10 -14.83 -4.97 37.94
N PRO A 11 -15.77 -4.00 37.89
CA PRO A 11 -15.53 -2.67 37.33
C PRO A 11 -14.42 -1.88 38.05
N ALA A 12 -14.11 -2.20 39.31
CA ALA A 12 -13.01 -1.60 40.08
C ALA A 12 -11.61 -2.01 39.59
N GLY A 13 -11.47 -3.19 38.98
CA GLY A 13 -10.19 -3.66 38.42
C GLY A 13 -9.72 -2.81 37.23
N ASN A 14 -10.66 -2.21 36.48
CA ASN A 14 -10.34 -1.40 35.31
C ASN A 14 -9.77 -0.01 35.67
N LEU A 15 -10.13 0.54 36.85
CA LEU A 15 -9.54 1.80 37.35
C LEU A 15 -8.13 1.59 37.89
N LEU A 16 -7.94 0.58 38.76
CA LEU A 16 -6.63 0.26 39.32
C LEU A 16 -5.62 -0.13 38.24
N TYR A 17 -6.08 -0.83 37.19
CA TYR A 17 -5.27 -1.18 36.03
C TYR A 17 -4.87 0.06 35.21
N LYS A 18 -5.80 1.01 35.00
CA LYS A 18 -5.50 2.28 34.30
C LYS A 18 -4.50 3.13 35.07
N GLU A 19 -4.51 3.12 36.39
CA GLU A 19 -3.56 3.88 37.21
C GLU A 19 -2.18 3.21 37.29
N LEU A 20 -2.12 1.90 37.55
CA LEU A 20 -0.85 1.15 37.65
C LEU A 20 -0.11 1.06 36.31
N TYR A 21 -0.83 1.01 35.20
CA TYR A 21 -0.29 0.84 33.86
C TYR A 21 -0.59 2.02 32.94
N ALA A 22 -0.79 3.21 33.50
CA ALA A 22 -1.08 4.43 32.73
C ALA A 22 -0.01 4.67 31.65
N GLU A 23 1.26 4.46 32.00
CA GLU A 23 2.38 4.70 31.10
C GLU A 23 2.49 3.63 30.01
N GLU A 24 2.33 2.36 30.36
CA GLU A 24 2.26 1.26 29.39
C GLU A 24 1.07 1.43 28.43
N SER A 25 -0.08 1.88 28.94
CA SER A 25 -1.27 2.16 28.12
C SER A 25 -1.02 3.29 27.13
N LYS A 26 -0.36 4.38 27.54
CA LYS A 26 0.03 5.47 26.63
C LYS A 26 0.99 4.98 25.55
N GLN A 27 2.01 4.20 25.92
CA GLN A 27 2.99 3.65 24.97
C GLN A 27 2.31 2.72 23.97
N MET A 28 1.42 1.84 24.45
CA MET A 28 0.63 0.93 23.61
C MET A 28 -0.26 1.70 22.64
N MET A 29 -0.95 2.75 23.10
CA MET A 29 -1.78 3.59 22.22
C MET A 29 -0.92 4.30 21.16
N ALA A 30 0.22 4.87 21.54
CA ALA A 30 1.14 5.52 20.60
C ALA A 30 1.68 4.54 19.55
N MET A 31 2.02 3.31 19.96
CA MET A 31 2.44 2.24 19.06
C MET A 31 1.32 1.87 18.09
N LYS A 32 0.10 1.63 18.60
CA LYS A 32 -1.08 1.33 17.76
C LYS A 32 -1.34 2.43 16.73
N GLU A 33 -1.29 3.69 17.14
CA GLU A 33 -1.47 4.81 16.22
C GLU A 33 -0.39 4.85 15.14
N ARG A 34 0.87 4.59 15.50
CA ARG A 34 1.97 4.49 14.53
C ARG A 34 1.71 3.38 13.52
N PHE A 35 1.38 2.17 13.97
CA PHE A 35 1.07 1.04 13.09
C PHE A 35 -0.10 1.35 12.14
N VAL A 36 -1.17 1.98 12.65
CA VAL A 36 -2.31 2.37 11.80
C VAL A 36 -1.90 3.42 10.78
N ARG A 37 -1.05 4.39 11.13
CA ARG A 37 -0.54 5.39 10.20
C ARG A 37 0.35 4.76 9.13
N GLU A 38 1.31 3.94 9.52
CA GLU A 38 2.24 3.25 8.62
C GLU A 38 1.47 2.32 7.66
N GLY A 39 0.54 1.51 8.17
CA GLY A 39 -0.29 0.63 7.33
C GLY A 39 -1.17 1.39 6.34
N ARG A 40 -1.70 2.56 6.72
CA ARG A 40 -2.44 3.43 5.79
C ARG A 40 -1.53 4.00 4.70
N GLN A 41 -0.32 4.43 5.05
CA GLN A 41 0.63 4.97 4.08
C GLN A 41 1.08 3.89 3.09
N GLN A 42 1.44 2.71 3.60
CA GLN A 42 1.81 1.57 2.76
C GLN A 42 0.67 1.18 1.82
N GLY A 43 -0.56 1.01 2.34
CA GLY A 43 -1.71 0.66 1.50
C GLY A 43 -2.06 1.72 0.45
N GLN A 44 -1.83 3.01 0.74
CA GLN A 44 -1.98 4.08 -0.26
C GLN A 44 -0.91 4.01 -1.34
N GLU A 45 0.33 3.66 -0.99
CA GLU A 45 1.42 3.55 -1.95
C GLU A 45 1.26 2.32 -2.85
N GLU A 46 0.95 1.16 -2.27
CA GLU A 46 0.64 -0.08 -3.00
C GLU A 46 -0.56 0.11 -3.92
N GLY A 47 -1.68 0.64 -3.41
CA GLY A 47 -2.88 0.88 -4.23
C GLY A 47 -2.65 1.89 -5.36
N ARG A 48 -1.75 2.86 -5.17
CA ARG A 48 -1.35 3.80 -6.23
C ARG A 48 -0.50 3.13 -7.31
N LEU A 49 0.38 2.20 -6.93
CA LEU A 49 1.19 1.43 -7.87
C LEU A 49 0.30 0.51 -8.70
N ASP A 50 -0.49 -0.34 -8.04
CA ASP A 50 -1.38 -1.32 -8.67
C ASP A 50 -2.37 -0.62 -9.61
N GLY A 51 -2.99 0.47 -9.16
CA GLY A 51 -3.93 1.24 -9.98
C GLY A 51 -3.29 1.80 -11.26
N ARG A 52 -2.04 2.27 -11.19
CA ARG A 52 -1.32 2.75 -12.38
C ARG A 52 -0.94 1.62 -13.33
N GLN A 53 -0.52 0.48 -12.79
CA GLN A 53 -0.22 -0.70 -13.61
C GLN A 53 -1.47 -1.15 -14.37
N GLN A 54 -2.59 -1.31 -13.67
CA GLN A 54 -3.86 -1.70 -14.28
C GLN A 54 -4.31 -0.71 -15.36
N THR A 55 -4.34 0.59 -15.03
CA THR A 55 -4.74 1.62 -16.00
C THR A 55 -3.84 1.62 -17.24
N LEU A 56 -2.52 1.46 -17.08
CA LEU A 56 -1.62 1.43 -18.22
C LEU A 56 -1.83 0.17 -19.07
N MET A 57 -2.03 -1.01 -18.45
CA MET A 57 -2.34 -2.24 -19.17
C MET A 57 -3.63 -2.11 -19.99
N GLU A 58 -4.69 -1.54 -19.42
CA GLU A 58 -5.95 -1.28 -20.11
C GLU A 58 -5.73 -0.35 -21.32
N LEU A 59 -5.06 0.79 -21.13
CA LEU A 59 -4.81 1.73 -22.22
C LEU A 59 -3.93 1.14 -23.35
N LEU A 60 -2.93 0.33 -22.99
CA LEU A 60 -2.07 -0.35 -23.96
C LEU A 60 -2.88 -1.36 -24.77
N ALA A 61 -3.73 -2.15 -24.10
CA ALA A 61 -4.58 -3.13 -24.76
C ALA A 61 -5.59 -2.47 -25.71
N GLU A 62 -6.19 -1.36 -25.30
CA GLU A 62 -7.13 -0.57 -26.12
C GLU A 62 -6.45 0.03 -27.37
N ARG A 63 -5.20 0.50 -27.26
CA ARG A 63 -4.50 1.13 -28.39
C ARG A 63 -3.81 0.14 -29.33
N PHE A 64 -3.25 -0.94 -28.80
CA PHE A 64 -2.35 -1.82 -29.54
C PHE A 64 -2.89 -3.26 -29.67
N GLY A 65 -4.03 -3.57 -29.06
CA GLY A 65 -4.60 -4.91 -29.01
C GLY A 65 -4.03 -5.75 -27.87
N PRO A 66 -4.35 -7.06 -27.83
CA PRO A 66 -3.94 -7.95 -26.73
C PRO A 66 -2.44 -7.90 -26.45
N LEU A 67 -2.09 -7.74 -25.17
CA LEU A 67 -0.71 -7.67 -24.72
C LEU A 67 -0.15 -9.07 -24.49
N ASP A 68 1.10 -9.29 -24.91
CA ASP A 68 1.79 -10.53 -24.57
C ASP A 68 2.26 -10.54 -23.10
N ALA A 69 2.79 -11.69 -22.68
CA ALA A 69 3.28 -11.87 -21.32
C ALA A 69 4.48 -10.96 -21.00
N ALA A 70 5.32 -10.63 -21.98
CA ALA A 70 6.50 -9.81 -21.76
C ALA A 70 6.11 -8.35 -21.48
N VAL A 71 5.15 -7.81 -22.22
CA VAL A 71 4.60 -6.48 -22.02
C VAL A 71 3.90 -6.39 -20.67
N SER A 72 3.07 -7.39 -20.35
CA SER A 72 2.35 -7.45 -19.08
C SER A 72 3.34 -7.48 -17.89
N GLN A 73 4.35 -8.34 -17.96
CA GLN A 73 5.39 -8.45 -16.93
C GLN A 73 6.16 -7.13 -16.78
N ARG A 74 6.48 -6.46 -17.89
CA ARG A 74 7.20 -5.18 -17.86
C ARG A 74 6.41 -4.11 -17.11
N VAL A 75 5.09 -4.05 -17.29
CA VAL A 75 4.23 -3.08 -16.60
C VAL A 75 4.09 -3.44 -15.11
N THR A 76 3.91 -4.71 -14.76
CA THR A 76 3.72 -5.12 -13.35
C THR A 76 4.98 -5.04 -12.49
N THR A 77 6.17 -5.00 -13.11
CA THR A 77 7.43 -4.78 -12.39
C THR A 77 7.93 -3.34 -12.44
N ALA A 78 7.23 -2.45 -13.15
CA ALA A 78 7.67 -1.08 -13.33
C ALA A 78 7.50 -0.23 -12.08
N SER A 79 8.43 0.70 -11.89
CA SER A 79 8.33 1.74 -10.88
C SER A 79 7.20 2.73 -11.20
N LEU A 80 6.74 3.46 -10.17
CA LEU A 80 5.72 4.50 -10.34
C LEU A 80 6.13 5.59 -11.37
N ASP A 81 7.43 5.85 -11.49
CA ASP A 81 7.98 6.88 -12.35
C ASP A 81 7.99 6.43 -13.81
N GLU A 82 8.38 5.18 -14.06
CA GLU A 82 8.25 4.54 -15.37
C GLU A 82 6.79 4.49 -15.82
N LEU A 83 5.89 4.02 -14.94
CA LEU A 83 4.46 3.98 -15.23
C LEU A 83 3.92 5.37 -15.58
N ARG A 84 4.28 6.40 -14.79
CA ARG A 84 3.86 7.78 -15.04
C ARG A 84 4.39 8.31 -16.38
N HIS A 85 5.62 7.96 -16.74
CA HIS A 85 6.21 8.32 -18.02
C HIS A 85 5.46 7.64 -19.19
N TRP A 86 5.29 6.33 -19.12
CA TRP A 86 4.62 5.55 -20.15
C TRP A 86 3.15 5.94 -20.33
N THR A 87 2.42 6.26 -19.24
CA THR A 87 1.05 6.80 -19.32
C THR A 87 0.97 8.12 -20.08
N ARG A 88 2.04 8.92 -20.12
CA ARG A 88 2.09 10.14 -20.96
C ARG A 88 2.50 9.81 -22.39
N GLN A 89 3.50 8.95 -22.56
CA GLN A 89 4.00 8.54 -23.88
C GLN A 89 2.92 7.87 -24.73
N ILE A 90 1.98 7.16 -24.10
CA ILE A 90 0.87 6.51 -24.79
C ILE A 90 -0.04 7.49 -25.55
N LEU A 91 -0.01 8.79 -25.25
CA LEU A 91 -0.84 9.77 -25.95
C LEU A 91 -0.32 10.06 -27.38
N THR A 92 0.96 9.82 -27.65
CA THR A 92 1.61 10.17 -28.92
C THR A 92 2.37 9.02 -29.58
N ALA A 93 2.67 7.96 -28.83
CA ALA A 93 3.41 6.80 -29.32
C ALA A 93 2.69 6.10 -30.49
N ARG A 94 3.46 5.65 -31.49
CA ARG A 94 2.95 4.89 -32.63
C ARG A 94 3.08 3.38 -32.44
N THR A 95 3.96 2.94 -31.56
CA THR A 95 4.21 1.52 -31.23
C THR A 95 4.35 1.31 -29.72
N LEU A 96 4.31 0.06 -29.27
CA LEU A 96 4.63 -0.30 -27.88
C LEU A 96 6.05 0.13 -27.50
N ASP A 97 7.02 -0.07 -28.39
CA ASP A 97 8.42 0.36 -28.16
C ASP A 97 8.52 1.88 -27.96
N ASP A 98 7.76 2.67 -28.71
CA ASP A 98 7.70 4.12 -28.55
C ASP A 98 7.19 4.53 -27.15
N VAL A 99 6.24 3.77 -26.59
CA VAL A 99 5.72 3.99 -25.23
C VAL A 99 6.81 3.75 -24.20
N PHE A 100 7.54 2.64 -24.35
CA PHE A 100 8.48 2.17 -23.34
C PHE A 100 9.87 2.80 -23.39
N ARG A 101 10.13 3.71 -24.34
CA ARG A 101 11.38 4.49 -24.35
C ARG A 101 11.42 5.41 -23.12
N LEU A 102 12.38 5.15 -22.24
CA LEU A 102 12.80 6.10 -21.21
C LEU A 102 13.72 7.13 -21.88
N GLN A 103 13.52 8.41 -21.57
CA GLN A 103 14.39 9.48 -22.04
C GLN A 103 15.73 9.47 -21.31
#